data_AF-A0A932L990-F1
#
_entry.id   AF-A0A932L990-F1
#
_cell.length_a   1.000
_cell.length_b   1.000
_cell.length_c   1.000
_cell.angle_alpha   90.00
_cell.angle_beta   90.00
_cell.angle_gamma   90.00
#
_symmetry.space_group_name_H-M   'P 1'
#
loop_
_entity.id
_entity.type
_entity.pdbx_description
1 polymer ?
#
loop_
_entity_poly.entity_id
_entity_poly.type
_entity_poly.pdbx_seq_one_letter_code
_entity_poly.pdbx_strand_id
1 'polypeptide(L)'
;MNSRCMVIGAATAALVVGFLLGTIVMDQPVVAQPRQNFGNGRFQISAYADTVGDSVHHGCYVLDTSTGQVYHALLGGNAEKVADRLP
;
A
#
# COMPACT_ATOMS: atom_id res chain seq x y z
N MET A 1 -12.45 34.20 -40.62
CA MET A 1 -12.61 34.18 -39.14
C MET A 1 -12.78 32.73 -38.66
N ASN A 2 -11.84 31.82 -38.98
CA ASN A 2 -12.13 30.38 -38.92
C ASN A 2 -11.07 29.57 -38.13
N SER A 3 -9.91 30.14 -37.83
CA SER A 3 -8.78 29.39 -37.24
C SER A 3 -8.74 29.43 -35.71
N ARG A 4 -9.45 30.38 -35.07
CA ARG A 4 -9.43 30.54 -33.60
C ARG A 4 -10.39 29.60 -32.85
N CYS A 5 -11.50 29.17 -33.47
CA CYS A 5 -12.41 28.20 -32.88
C CYS A 5 -11.83 26.77 -32.85
N MET A 6 -10.97 26.42 -33.81
CA MET A 6 -10.39 25.07 -33.90
C MET A 6 -9.32 24.82 -32.82
N VAL A 7 -8.54 25.85 -32.46
CA VAL A 7 -7.49 25.75 -31.43
C VAL A 7 -8.09 25.62 -30.03
N ILE A 8 -9.21 26.30 -29.76
CA ILE A 8 -9.89 26.23 -28.46
C ILE A 8 -10.51 24.85 -28.22
N GLY A 9 -11.09 24.23 -29.25
CA GLY A 9 -11.68 22.89 -29.15
C GLY A 9 -10.66 21.78 -28.91
N ALA A 10 -9.47 21.88 -29.50
CA ALA A 10 -8.40 20.90 -29.29
C ALA A 10 -7.81 20.98 -27.87
N ALA A 11 -7.65 22.19 -27.34
CA ALA A 11 -7.13 22.40 -25.98
C ALA A 11 -8.10 21.91 -24.90
N THR A 12 -9.40 22.14 -25.04
CA THR A 12 -10.41 21.61 -24.11
C THR A 12 -10.55 20.10 -24.21
N ALA A 13 -10.49 19.52 -25.42
CA ALA A 13 -10.51 18.07 -25.59
C ALA A 13 -9.30 17.40 -24.92
N ALA A 14 -8.09 17.97 -25.06
CA ALA A 14 -6.90 17.45 -24.39
C ALA A 14 -6.98 17.53 -22.86
N LEU A 15 -7.57 18.60 -22.32
CA LEU A 15 -7.72 18.79 -20.88
C LEU A 15 -8.76 17.82 -20.28
N VAL A 16 -9.86 17.56 -20.99
CA VAL A 16 -10.88 16.57 -20.59
C VAL A 16 -10.33 15.15 -20.66
N VAL A 17 -9.58 14.79 -21.72
CA VAL A 17 -8.93 13.48 -21.82
C VAL A 17 -7.86 13.29 -20.75
N GLY A 18 -7.07 14.33 -20.45
CA GLY A 18 -6.09 14.30 -19.37
C GLY A 18 -6.73 14.13 -17.98
N PHE A 19 -7.85 14.80 -17.72
CA PHE A 19 -8.56 14.69 -16.44
C PHE A 19 -9.21 13.30 -16.28
N LEU A 20 -9.84 12.77 -17.34
CA LEU A 20 -10.46 11.45 -17.32
C LEU A 20 -9.44 10.31 -17.19
N LEU A 21 -8.25 10.43 -17.79
CA LEU A 21 -7.17 9.45 -17.61
C LEU A 21 -6.51 9.57 -16.23
N GLY A 22 -6.41 10.78 -15.67
CA GLY A 22 -5.82 11.02 -14.35
C GLY A 22 -6.64 10.44 -13.20
N THR A 23 -7.98 10.40 -13.31
CA THR A 23 -8.85 9.89 -12.25
C THR A 23 -8.90 8.37 -12.15
N ILE A 24 -8.35 7.62 -13.11
CA ILE A 24 -8.41 6.14 -13.13
C ILE A 24 -7.25 5.51 -12.32
N VAL A 25 -6.23 6.29 -11.93
CA VAL A 25 -4.97 5.76 -11.36
C VAL A 25 -4.88 5.85 -9.82
N MET A 26 -5.84 6.48 -9.14
CA MET A 26 -5.64 6.91 -7.74
C MET A 26 -6.57 6.27 -6.69
N ASP A 27 -7.03 5.03 -6.88
CA ASP A 27 -7.76 4.34 -5.81
C ASP A 27 -7.53 2.82 -5.86
N GLN A 28 -6.30 2.40 -5.58
CA GLN A 28 -6.09 1.01 -5.18
C GLN A 28 -6.30 0.92 -3.66
N PRO A 29 -7.36 0.24 -3.18
CA PRO A 29 -7.46 -0.04 -1.75
C PRO A 29 -6.22 -0.86 -1.37
N VAL A 30 -5.41 -0.31 -0.47
CA VAL A 30 -4.26 -0.98 0.10
C VAL A 30 -4.78 -2.09 1.02
N VAL A 31 -5.16 -3.21 0.41
CA VAL A 31 -5.58 -4.40 1.15
C VAL A 31 -4.32 -5.12 1.62
N ALA A 32 -4.20 -5.28 2.92
CA ALA A 32 -3.10 -6.01 3.52
C ALA A 32 -3.12 -7.47 3.03
N GLN A 33 -2.18 -7.83 2.16
CA GLN A 33 -2.09 -9.18 1.64
C GLN A 33 -1.50 -10.11 2.72
N PRO A 34 -2.13 -11.26 3.00
CA PRO A 34 -1.50 -12.28 3.84
C PRO A 34 -0.19 -12.72 3.20
N ARG A 35 0.94 -12.52 3.88
CA ARG A 35 2.24 -12.98 3.40
C ARG A 35 2.24 -14.50 3.49
N GLN A 36 2.31 -15.17 2.34
CA GLN A 36 2.37 -16.62 2.26
C GLN A 36 3.62 -17.15 2.96
N ASN A 37 3.40 -17.94 4.01
CA ASN A 37 4.33 -18.85 4.67
C ASN A 37 5.56 -18.22 5.35
N PHE A 38 5.45 -17.97 6.66
CA PHE A 38 6.59 -17.73 7.55
C PHE A 38 7.34 -19.03 7.95
N GLY A 39 6.96 -20.18 7.39
CA GLY A 39 7.51 -21.51 7.72
C GLY A 39 6.70 -22.27 8.78
N ASN A 40 7.10 -23.51 9.05
CA ASN A 40 6.40 -24.40 10.00
C ASN A 40 6.29 -23.75 11.38
N GLY A 41 5.06 -23.59 11.87
CA GLY A 41 4.76 -23.05 13.19
C GLY A 41 4.69 -21.52 13.28
N ARG A 42 4.81 -20.77 12.16
CA ARG A 42 4.69 -19.31 12.16
C ARG A 42 3.52 -18.85 11.31
N PHE A 43 2.61 -18.10 11.94
CA PHE A 43 1.35 -17.69 11.34
C PHE A 43 1.19 -16.18 11.43
N GLN A 44 0.84 -15.55 10.30
CA GLN A 44 0.44 -14.16 10.31
C GLN A 44 -0.92 -14.04 11.01
N ILE A 45 -0.99 -13.21 12.06
CA ILE A 45 -2.23 -13.00 12.82
C ILE A 45 -2.92 -11.69 12.46
N SER A 46 -2.17 -10.71 11.96
CA SER A 46 -2.72 -9.45 11.46
C SER A 46 -1.75 -8.79 10.50
N ALA A 47 -2.27 -8.03 9.54
CA ALA A 47 -1.49 -7.08 8.77
C ALA A 47 -2.16 -5.71 8.80
N TYR A 48 -1.34 -4.68 8.69
CA TYR A 48 -1.77 -3.30 8.70
C TYR A 48 -1.02 -2.54 7.60
N ALA A 49 -1.68 -1.51 7.11
CA ALA A 49 -1.06 -0.49 6.29
C ALA A 49 -1.42 0.86 6.90
N ASP A 50 -0.45 1.76 6.94
CA ASP A 50 -0.62 3.13 7.41
C ASP A 50 0.12 4.07 6.46
N THR A 51 -0.27 5.34 6.46
CA THR A 51 0.35 6.36 5.61
C THR A 51 1.05 7.37 6.50
N VAL A 52 2.37 7.49 6.37
CA VAL A 52 3.19 8.43 7.13
C VAL A 52 3.85 9.40 6.16
N GLY A 53 3.35 10.65 6.13
CA GLY A 53 3.70 11.62 5.10
C GLY A 53 3.24 11.15 3.73
N ASP A 54 4.15 11.14 2.76
CA ASP A 54 3.90 10.67 1.38
C ASP A 54 4.22 9.18 1.18
N SER A 55 4.52 8.44 2.25
CA SER A 55 4.93 7.03 2.19
C SER A 55 3.89 6.10 2.81
N VAL A 56 3.66 4.95 2.16
CA VAL A 56 2.83 3.87 2.71
C VAL A 56 3.71 2.90 3.49
N HIS A 57 3.38 2.69 4.76
CA HIS A 57 4.01 1.72 5.64
C HIS A 57 3.15 0.48 5.76
N HIS A 58 3.69 -0.68 5.41
CA HIS A 58 3.03 -1.97 5.60
C HIS A 58 3.71 -2.74 6.71
N GLY A 59 2.94 -3.42 7.54
CA GLY A 59 3.50 -4.31 8.55
C GLY A 59 2.59 -5.49 8.82
N CYS A 60 3.14 -6.51 9.46
CA CYS A 60 2.38 -7.66 9.91
C CYS A 60 2.91 -8.17 11.25
N TYR A 61 2.01 -8.78 12.02
CA TYR A 61 2.34 -9.50 13.23
C TYR A 61 2.29 -11.01 12.96
N VAL A 62 3.28 -11.72 13.48
CA VAL A 62 3.48 -13.14 13.26
C VAL A 62 3.56 -13.84 14.62
N LEU A 63 2.71 -14.83 14.83
CA LEU A 63 2.77 -15.71 15.99
C LEU A 63 3.60 -16.95 15.64
N ASP A 64 4.65 -17.21 16.42
CA ASP A 64 5.36 -18.47 16.42
C ASP A 64 4.70 -19.40 17.46
N THR A 65 3.93 -20.38 17.00
CA THR A 65 3.18 -21.31 17.86
C THR A 65 4.08 -22.32 18.56
N SER A 66 5.34 -22.47 18.15
CA SER A 66 6.29 -23.35 18.83
C SER A 66 6.88 -22.71 20.09
N THR A 67 7.00 -21.38 20.09
CA THR A 67 7.59 -20.62 21.21
C THR A 67 6.57 -19.73 21.93
N GLY A 68 5.38 -19.54 21.37
CA GLY A 68 4.38 -18.59 21.85
C GLY A 68 4.76 -17.11 21.64
N GLN A 69 5.82 -16.84 20.88
CA GLN A 69 6.36 -15.49 20.72
C GLN A 69 5.69 -14.77 19.54
N VAL A 70 5.50 -13.46 19.70
CA VAL A 70 4.99 -12.58 18.65
C VAL A 70 6.12 -11.76 18.07
N TYR A 71 6.15 -11.71 16.74
CA TYR A 71 7.10 -10.93 15.96
C TYR A 71 6.36 -9.89 15.12
N HIS A 72 7.05 -8.81 14.79
CA HIS A 72 6.58 -7.72 13.94
C HIS A 72 7.52 -7.60 12.74
N ALA A 73 6.99 -7.64 11.53
CA ALA A 73 7.74 -7.42 10.30
C ALA A 73 7.22 -6.17 9.59
N LEU A 74 8.11 -5.24 9.29
CA LEU A 74 7.82 -3.97 8.62
C LEU A 74 8.35 -3.99 7.19
N LEU A 75 7.53 -3.54 6.22
CA LEU A 75 7.89 -3.29 4.82
C LEU A 75 8.61 -4.47 4.13
N GLY A 76 8.25 -5.70 4.51
CA GLY A 76 8.87 -6.91 3.98
C GLY A 76 10.25 -7.24 4.55
N GLY A 77 10.78 -6.42 5.47
CA GLY A 77 12.03 -6.62 6.19
C GLY A 77 11.99 -7.75 7.22
N ASN A 78 13.04 -7.85 8.02
CA ASN A 78 13.19 -8.89 9.04
C ASN A 78 12.13 -8.75 10.13
N ALA A 79 11.62 -9.89 10.58
CA ALA A 79 10.69 -9.93 11.70
C ALA A 79 11.46 -9.76 13.01
N GLU A 80 11.04 -8.79 13.82
CA GLU A 80 11.62 -8.50 15.13
C GLU A 80 10.66 -8.93 16.24
N LYS A 81 11.19 -9.43 17.35
CA LYS A 81 10.34 -9.90 18.46
C LYS A 81 9.70 -8.71 19.17
N VAL A 82 8.38 -8.74 19.32
CA VAL A 82 7.61 -7.61 19.89
C VAL A 82 8.00 -7.35 21.34
N ALA A 83 8.23 -8.41 22.12
CA ALA A 83 8.60 -8.29 23.53
C ALA A 83 9.89 -7.50 23.75
N ASP A 84 10.82 -7.51 22.79
CA ASP A 84 12.10 -6.81 22.89
C ASP A 84 11.94 -5.28 22.68
N ARG A 85 10.77 -4.84 22.21
CA ARG A 85 10.41 -3.43 21.99
C ARG A 85 9.46 -2.87 23.05
N LEU A 86 8.97 -3.69 23.98
CA LEU A 86 8.13 -3.23 25.07
C LEU A 86 9.02 -2.71 26.22
N PRO A 87 8.67 -1.58 26.86
CA PRO A 87 9.42 -1.03 27.99
C PRO A 87 9.35 -1.91 29.26
#